data_AF-A0A0D3JWM2-F1
#
_entry.id   AF-A0A0D3JWM2-F1
#
_cell.length_a   1.000
_cell.length_b   1.000
_cell.length_c   1.000
_cell.angle_alpha   90.00
_cell.angle_beta   90.00
_cell.angle_gamma   90.00
#
_symmetry.space_group_name_H-M   'P 1'
#
loop_
_entity.id
_entity.type
_entity.pdbx_description
1 polymer ?
#
loop_
_entity_poly.entity_id
_entity_poly.type
_entity_poly.pdbx_seq_one_letter_code
_entity_poly.pdbx_strand_id
1 'polypeptide(L)'
;MAARRLVPLLDRVLVQRIEPPTKSIGGVLLPESTQSKLNEGVVISVGPGRRDKEGSLLPMGVKVDDKVMLPQYGGNEVTLGDEDYVLFRDEDILGVLADK
;
A
#
# COMPACT_ATOMS: atom_id res chain seq x y z
N MET A 1 -9.17 0.99 12.78
CA MET A 1 -9.86 -0.35 12.79
C MET A 1 -10.95 -0.52 11.73
N ALA A 2 -11.43 0.54 11.06
CA ALA A 2 -12.40 0.42 9.97
C ALA A 2 -11.81 -0.25 8.71
N ALA A 3 -10.52 -0.01 8.41
CA ALA A 3 -9.86 -0.58 7.23
C ALA A 3 -9.70 -2.10 7.24
N ARG A 4 -9.55 -2.74 8.41
CA ARG A 4 -9.56 -4.21 8.53
C ARG A 4 -10.91 -4.84 8.18
N ARG A 5 -11.98 -4.04 8.01
CA ARG A 5 -13.30 -4.51 7.55
C ARG A 5 -13.49 -4.36 6.04
N LEU A 6 -12.65 -3.58 5.36
CA LEU A 6 -12.68 -3.51 3.90
C LEU A 6 -11.93 -4.72 3.35
N VAL A 7 -12.66 -5.61 2.67
CA VAL A 7 -12.07 -6.75 1.95
C VAL A 7 -11.98 -6.38 0.47
N PRO A 8 -10.78 -6.15 -0.09
CA PRO A 8 -10.61 -5.89 -1.50
C PRO A 8 -11.12 -7.05 -2.35
N LEU A 9 -11.69 -6.74 -3.51
CA LEU A 9 -12.15 -7.76 -4.47
C LEU A 9 -11.10 -8.01 -5.55
N LEU A 10 -11.05 -9.26 -6.03
CA LEU A 10 -10.11 -9.74 -7.05
C LEU A 10 -8.64 -9.59 -6.57
N ASP A 11 -7.79 -9.03 -7.42
CA ASP A 11 -6.37 -8.77 -7.24
C ASP A 11 -6.08 -7.39 -6.65
N ARG A 12 -7.02 -6.83 -5.89
CA ARG A 12 -6.82 -5.52 -5.26
C ARG A 12 -6.12 -5.64 -3.92
N VAL A 13 -5.31 -4.64 -3.62
CA VAL A 13 -4.53 -4.52 -2.38
C VAL A 13 -4.79 -3.15 -1.77
N LEU A 14 -5.23 -3.14 -0.52
CA LEU A 14 -5.38 -1.91 0.27
C LEU A 14 -4.07 -1.62 0.99
N VAL A 15 -3.51 -0.44 0.75
CA VAL A 15 -2.23 -0.02 1.31
C VAL A 15 -2.40 1.29 2.07
N GLN A 16 -1.75 1.40 3.22
CA GLN A 16 -1.57 2.65 3.94
C GLN A 16 -0.20 3.23 3.57
N ARG A 17 -0.17 4.47 3.06
CA ARG A 17 1.10 5.14 2.75
C ARG A 17 1.86 5.45 4.04
N ILE A 18 3.18 5.26 4.02
CA ILE A 18 4.03 5.68 5.12
C ILE A 18 4.32 7.17 4.95
N GLU A 19 3.99 7.96 5.96
CA GLU A 19 4.34 9.37 5.99
C GLU A 19 5.85 9.55 6.26
N PRO A 20 6.53 10.44 5.53
CA PRO A 20 7.94 10.72 5.79
C PRO A 20 8.14 11.32 7.18
N PRO A 21 9.26 11.01 7.86
CA PRO A 21 9.56 11.62 9.15
C PRO A 21 9.71 13.14 8.99
N THR A 22 8.96 13.90 9.80
CA THR A 22 8.99 15.37 9.81
C THR A 22 10.30 15.96 10.33
N LYS A 23 11.12 15.15 11.01
CA LYS A 23 12.44 15.54 11.52
C LYS A 23 13.53 14.69 10.88
N SER A 24 14.55 15.34 10.32
CA SER A 24 15.77 14.67 9.88
C SER A 24 16.59 14.18 11.08
N ILE A 25 17.49 13.21 10.85
CA ILE A 25 18.38 12.60 11.87
C ILE A 25 19.22 13.66 12.61
N GLY A 26 19.45 14.83 12.01
CA GLY A 26 20.17 15.95 12.61
C GLY A 26 19.31 16.97 13.39
N GLY A 27 18.02 16.72 13.59
CA GLY A 27 17.12 17.63 14.33
C GLY A 27 16.62 18.84 13.52
N VAL A 28 16.96 18.94 12.23
CA VAL A 28 16.48 20.00 11.34
C VAL A 28 15.08 19.64 10.81
N LEU A 29 14.14 20.57 10.96
CA LEU A 29 12.80 20.51 10.36
C LEU A 29 12.94 20.62 8.84
N LEU A 30 12.51 19.57 8.14
CA LEU A 30 12.46 19.58 6.68
C LEU A 30 11.20 20.34 6.25
N PRO A 31 11.30 21.29 5.30
CA PRO A 31 10.12 21.91 4.69
C PRO A 31 9.23 20.84 4.07
N GLU A 32 7.90 20.95 4.21
CA GLU A 32 6.94 20.01 3.62
C GLU A 32 7.12 19.85 2.10
N SER A 33 7.61 20.90 1.42
CA SER A 33 7.92 20.90 -0.02
C SER A 33 9.10 20.02 -0.43
N THR A 34 9.96 19.62 0.51
CA THR A 34 11.16 18.80 0.25
C THR A 34 10.98 17.35 0.72
N GLN A 35 9.87 17.04 1.36
CA GLN A 35 9.49 15.68 1.70
C GLN A 35 9.00 15.00 0.42
N SER A 36 9.92 14.40 -0.34
CA SER A 36 9.56 13.46 -1.40
C SER A 36 8.61 12.43 -0.81
N LYS A 37 7.37 12.37 -1.33
CA LYS A 37 6.39 11.35 -0.95
C LYS A 37 7.12 10.01 -0.96
N LEU A 38 7.31 9.41 0.21
CA LEU A 38 7.86 8.07 0.27
C LEU A 38 6.89 7.20 -0.52
N ASN A 39 7.39 6.59 -1.58
CA ASN A 39 6.61 5.67 -2.40
C ASN A 39 6.60 4.31 -1.70
N GLU A 40 6.36 4.31 -0.39
CA GLU A 40 6.36 3.15 0.47
C GLU A 40 5.03 3.10 1.21
N GLY A 41 4.57 1.89 1.48
CA GLY A 41 3.33 1.68 2.21
C GLY A 41 3.31 0.33 2.90
N VAL A 42 2.37 0.17 3.82
CA VAL A 42 2.10 -1.09 4.52
C VAL A 42 0.79 -1.66 4.01
N VAL A 43 0.80 -2.93 3.63
CA VAL A 43 -0.39 -3.64 3.17
C VAL A 43 -1.34 -3.89 4.35
N ILE A 44 -2.56 -3.37 4.26
CA ILE A 44 -3.57 -3.50 5.31
C ILE A 44 -4.53 -4.65 5.04
N SER A 45 -4.87 -4.88 3.77
CA SER A 45 -5.72 -5.98 3.34
C SER A 45 -5.44 -6.36 1.90
N VAL A 46 -5.57 -7.66 1.60
CA VAL A 46 -5.45 -8.22 0.26
C VAL A 46 -6.76 -8.84 -0.18
N GLY A 47 -7.04 -8.80 -1.48
CA GLY A 47 -8.13 -9.55 -2.08
C GLY A 47 -7.81 -11.04 -2.23
N PRO A 48 -8.80 -11.84 -2.66
CA PRO A 48 -8.63 -13.28 -2.84
C PRO A 48 -7.74 -13.68 -4.03
N GLY A 49 -7.34 -12.72 -4.87
CA GLY A 49 -6.55 -12.98 -6.08
C GLY A 49 -7.37 -12.96 -7.37
N ARG A 50 -6.66 -12.83 -8.49
CA ARG A 50 -7.26 -12.89 -9.84
C ARG A 50 -7.66 -14.33 -10.15
N ARG A 51 -8.74 -14.52 -10.92
CA ARG A 51 -9.07 -15.84 -11.47
C ARG A 51 -8.34 -16.09 -12.79
N ASP A 52 -7.78 -17.27 -12.95
CA ASP A 52 -7.27 -17.74 -14.23
C ASP A 52 -8.41 -18.10 -15.20
N LYS A 53 -8.05 -18.62 -16.38
CA LYS A 53 -9.02 -19.04 -17.39
C LYS A 53 -9.82 -20.29 -16.99
N GLU A 54 -9.33 -21.05 -16.01
CA GLU A 54 -9.94 -22.29 -15.52
C GLU A 54 -10.83 -22.04 -14.29
N GLY A 55 -10.79 -20.81 -13.75
CA GLY A 55 -11.58 -20.37 -12.60
C GLY A 55 -10.85 -20.50 -11.26
N SER A 56 -9.60 -20.97 -11.25
CA SER A 56 -8.77 -21.06 -10.05
C SER A 56 -8.24 -19.69 -9.64
N LEU A 57 -8.09 -19.48 -8.33
CA LEU A 57 -7.52 -18.24 -7.80
C LEU A 57 -5.99 -18.27 -7.91
N LEU A 58 -5.44 -17.24 -8.55
CA LEU A 58 -4.01 -16.96 -8.54
C LEU A 58 -3.66 -16.34 -7.19
N PRO A 59 -2.63 -16.86 -6.50
CA PRO A 59 -2.20 -16.30 -5.23
C PRO A 59 -1.68 -14.88 -5.42
N MET A 60 -1.99 -14.01 -4.45
CA MET A 60 -1.47 -12.64 -4.38
C MET A 60 0.05 -12.65 -4.15
N GLY A 61 0.76 -11.72 -4.78
CA GLY A 61 2.21 -11.54 -4.61
C GLY A 61 2.59 -10.90 -3.26
N VAL A 62 1.65 -10.24 -2.60
CA VAL A 62 1.85 -9.56 -1.31
C VAL A 62 0.95 -10.13 -0.21
N LYS A 63 1.35 -9.93 1.04
CA LYS A 63 0.60 -10.34 2.25
C LYS A 63 0.24 -9.13 3.11
N VAL A 64 -0.71 -9.33 4.00
CA VAL A 64 -1.04 -8.35 5.03
C VAL A 64 0.19 -8.11 5.90
N ASP A 65 0.41 -6.84 6.27
CA ASP A 65 1.55 -6.32 7.03
C ASP A 65 2.89 -6.26 6.26
N ASP A 66 2.93 -6.63 4.97
CA ASP A 66 4.12 -6.42 4.14
C ASP A 66 4.37 -4.93 3.90
N LYS A 67 5.64 -4.51 3.98
CA LYS A 67 6.08 -3.21 3.47
C LYS A 67 6.31 -3.31 1.97
N VAL A 68 5.71 -2.42 1.21
CA VAL A 68 5.75 -2.46 -0.27
C VAL A 68 6.19 -1.13 -0.84
N MET A 69 6.86 -1.20 -1.98
CA MET A 69 7.14 -0.04 -2.81
C MET A 69 5.97 0.20 -3.77
N LEU A 70 5.37 1.38 -3.66
CA LEU A 70 4.24 1.83 -4.45
C LEU A 70 4.73 2.51 -5.74
N PRO A 71 3.96 2.45 -6.84
CA PRO A 71 4.25 3.26 -8.01
C PRO A 71 4.02 4.75 -7.71
N GLN A 72 4.68 5.63 -8.47
CA GLN A 72 4.54 7.09 -8.31
C GLN A 72 3.14 7.59 -8.67
N TYR A 73 2.43 6.85 -9.52
CA TYR A 73 1.12 7.18 -10.06
C TYR A 73 0.21 5.95 -10.05
N GLY A 74 -1.09 6.18 -10.11
CA GLY A 74 -2.10 5.14 -10.03
C GLY A 74 -2.58 4.88 -8.61
N GLY A 75 -3.41 3.85 -8.49
CA GLY A 75 -4.17 3.58 -7.27
C GLY A 75 -5.39 4.48 -7.11
N ASN A 76 -6.37 4.01 -6.34
CA ASN A 76 -7.55 4.80 -5.99
C ASN A 76 -7.48 5.19 -4.53
N GLU A 77 -7.63 6.47 -4.23
CA GLU A 77 -7.70 6.95 -2.84
C GLU A 77 -9.02 6.50 -2.21
N VAL A 78 -8.93 5.94 -1.01
CA VAL A 78 -10.06 5.43 -0.25
C VAL A 78 -9.90 5.89 1.20
N THR A 79 -10.77 6.79 1.64
CA THR A 79 -10.85 7.20 3.04
C THR A 79 -11.79 6.25 3.79
N LEU A 80 -11.30 5.63 4.87
CA LEU A 80 -12.09 4.71 5.70
C LEU A 80 -12.08 5.17 7.16
N GLY A 81 -13.15 5.86 7.57
CA GLY A 81 -13.18 6.55 8.85
C GLY A 81 -12.34 7.82 8.76
N ASP A 82 -11.34 7.94 9.63
CA ASP A 82 -10.44 9.10 9.72
C ASP A 82 -9.04 8.81 9.15
N GLU A 83 -8.87 7.69 8.44
CA GLU A 83 -7.60 7.26 7.87
C GLU A 83 -7.72 7.14 6.34
N ASP A 84 -6.68 7.62 5.65
CA ASP A 84 -6.57 7.55 4.19
C ASP A 84 -5.74 6.34 3.76
N TYR A 85 -6.28 5.62 2.77
CA TYR A 85 -5.65 4.46 2.16
C TYR A 85 -5.63 4.62 0.65
N VAL A 86 -4.81 3.80 0.00
CA VAL A 86 -4.79 3.71 -1.45
C VAL A 86 -4.97 2.26 -1.86
N LEU A 87 -5.88 2.05 -2.80
CA LEU A 87 -6.21 0.75 -3.36
C LEU A 87 -5.46 0.57 -4.69
N PHE A 88 -4.53 -0.38 -4.71
CA PHE A 88 -3.77 -0.78 -5.90
C PHE A 88 -4.22 -2.13 -6.41
N ARG A 89 -3.76 -2.50 -7.61
CA ARG A 89 -3.73 -3.89 -8.05
C ARG A 89 -2.43 -4.53 -7.61
N ASP A 90 -2.45 -5.84 -7.42
CA ASP A 90 -1.26 -6.64 -7.12
C ASP A 90 -0.16 -6.44 -8.18
N GLU A 91 -0.55 -6.34 -9.46
CA GLU A 91 0.35 -6.12 -10.59
C GLU A 91 1.02 -4.73 -10.62
N ASP A 92 0.43 -3.74 -9.95
CA ASP A 92 0.95 -2.37 -9.92
C ASP A 92 2.01 -2.17 -8.82
N ILE A 93 2.07 -3.08 -7.83
CA ILE A 93 3.02 -3.00 -6.72
C ILE A 93 4.43 -3.33 -7.24
N LEU A 94 5.38 -2.43 -7.01
CA LEU A 94 6.73 -2.53 -7.58
C LEU A 94 7.59 -3.58 -6.88
N GLY A 95 7.31 -3.86 -5.60
CA GLY A 95 8.01 -4.90 -4.85
C GLY A 95 7.72 -4.86 -3.35
N VAL A 96 8.09 -5.95 -2.67
CA VAL A 96 8.06 -6.06 -1.21
C VAL A 96 9.44 -5.69 -0.67
N LEU A 97 9.48 -4.77 0.30
CA LEU A 97 10.69 -4.38 1.01
C LEU A 97 11.00 -5.45 2.06
N ALA A 98 12.01 -6.28 1.79
CA ALA A 98 12.56 -7.20 2.78
C ALA A 98 13.57 -6.43 3.64
N ASP A 99 13.17 -6.02 4.84
CA ASP A 99 14.10 -5.53 5.86
C ASP A 99 15.10 -6.68 6.17
N LYS A 100 16.37 -6.48 5.81
CA LYS A 100 17.49 -7.37 6.16
C LYS A 100 18.12 -6.92 7.47
#